data_AF-A0A7Y2DP46-F1
#
_entry.id   AF-A0A7Y2DP46-F1
#
_cell.length_a   1.000
_cell.length_b   1.000
_cell.length_c   1.000
_cell.angle_alpha   90.00
_cell.angle_beta   90.00
_cell.angle_gamma   90.00
#
_symmetry.space_group_name_H-M   'P 1'
#
loop_
_entity.id
_entity.type
_entity.pdbx_description
1 polymer ?
#
loop_
_entity_poly.entity_id
_entity_poly.type
_entity_poly.pdbx_seq_one_letter_code
_entity_poly.pdbx_strand_id
1 'polypeptide(L)'
;MTIVVPVSGTRGHTTHWKSGFYRIALAAGVPVVPAFVDYTARTCGAGDPIVLSGDISADMDKFRAFYQGIEGKYPDDDGPVLLREELDART
;
A
#
# COMPACT_ATOMS: atom_id res chain seq x y z
N MET A 1 10.96 -5.16 16.67
CA MET A 1 10.20 -3.90 16.84
C MET A 1 9.65 -3.54 15.47
N THR A 2 8.35 -3.25 15.37
CA THR A 2 7.67 -2.99 14.09
C THR A 2 6.90 -1.69 14.21
N ILE A 3 6.84 -0.91 13.12
CA ILE A 3 6.01 0.28 13.00
C ILE A 3 4.91 0.02 11.96
N VAL A 4 3.70 0.47 12.25
CA VAL A 4 2.56 0.37 11.32
C VAL A 4 2.24 1.76 10.79
N VAL A 5 2.17 1.90 9.47
CA VAL A 5 1.97 3.18 8.79
C VAL A 5 0.76 3.10 7.87
N PRO A 6 -0.31 3.88 8.11
CA PRO A 6 -1.42 3.99 7.18
C PRO A 6 -0.99 4.71 5.89
N VAL A 7 -1.23 4.08 4.74
CA VAL A 7 -0.77 4.57 3.43
C VAL A 7 -1.60 5.75 2.89
N SER A 8 -2.86 5.89 3.30
CA SER A 8 -3.73 7.01 2.88
C SER A 8 -3.33 8.34 3.53
N GLY A 9 -2.91 8.30 4.80
CA GLY A 9 -2.48 9.46 5.59
C GLY A 9 -3.53 10.57 5.77
N THR A 10 -4.80 10.31 5.49
CA THR A 10 -5.95 11.20 5.78
C THR A 10 -7.19 10.35 6.15
N ARG A 11 -8.24 10.98 6.70
CA ARG A 11 -9.52 10.31 7.03
C ARG A 11 -10.55 10.38 5.89
N GLY A 12 -10.21 10.94 4.73
CA GLY A 12 -11.10 11.06 3.58
C GLY A 12 -10.55 10.31 2.36
N HIS A 13 -11.38 10.21 1.32
CA HIS A 13 -10.99 9.58 0.05
C HIS A 13 -9.72 10.22 -0.54
N THR A 14 -8.79 9.39 -1.02
CA THR A 14 -7.53 9.82 -1.63
C THR A 14 -7.37 9.21 -3.01
N THR A 15 -6.81 9.97 -3.96
CA THR A 15 -6.55 9.49 -5.32
C THR A 15 -5.26 8.70 -5.45
N HIS A 16 -4.45 8.67 -4.39
CA HIS A 16 -3.17 7.98 -4.32
C HIS A 16 -2.73 7.80 -2.86
N TRP A 17 -1.79 6.90 -2.63
CA TRP A 17 -1.13 6.67 -1.36
C TRP A 17 0.04 7.63 -1.15
N LYS A 18 0.30 7.97 0.11
CA LYS A 18 1.49 8.76 0.48
C LYS A 18 2.72 7.86 0.47
N SER A 19 3.75 8.24 -0.29
CA SER A 19 4.99 7.47 -0.46
C SER A 19 5.95 7.48 0.75
N GLY A 20 5.52 8.00 1.91
CA GLY A 20 6.35 8.06 3.12
C GLY A 20 6.84 6.69 3.59
N PHE A 21 5.96 5.67 3.62
CA PHE A 21 6.34 4.30 4.00
C PHE A 21 7.40 3.73 3.05
N TYR A 22 7.22 3.95 1.74
CA TYR A 22 8.12 3.46 0.69
C TYR A 22 9.51 4.07 0.82
N ARG A 23 9.59 5.39 1.02
CA ARG A 23 10.86 6.11 1.19
C ARG A 23 11.60 5.69 2.46
N ILE A 24 10.88 5.51 3.57
CA ILE A 24 11.47 5.04 4.84
C ILE A 24 12.03 3.63 4.66
N ALA A 25 11.25 2.71 4.08
CA ALA A 25 11.67 1.33 3.88
C ALA A 25 12.88 1.22 2.94
N LEU A 26 12.86 1.95 1.82
CA LEU A 26 13.96 1.97 0.86
C LEU A 26 15.24 2.57 1.47
N ALA A 27 15.14 3.69 2.19
CA ALA A 27 16.29 4.33 2.84
C ALA A 27 16.88 3.49 3.98
N ALA A 28 16.03 2.75 4.71
CA ALA A 28 16.46 1.88 5.80
C ALA A 28 16.85 0.46 5.34
N GLY A 29 16.59 0.10 4.08
CA GLY A 29 16.84 -1.25 3.56
C GLY A 29 16.02 -2.34 4.24
N VAL A 30 14.80 -2.03 4.70
CA VAL A 30 13.92 -2.96 5.42
C VAL A 30 12.76 -3.42 4.54
N PRO A 31 12.30 -4.67 4.67
CA PRO A 31 11.13 -5.14 3.94
C PRO A 31 9.84 -4.49 4.47
N VAL A 32 8.84 -4.35 3.59
CA VAL A 32 7.50 -3.89 3.91
C VAL A 32 6.57 -5.09 3.98
N VAL A 33 5.84 -5.25 5.08
CA VAL A 33 4.82 -6.29 5.22
C VAL A 33 3.45 -5.64 5.03
N PRO A 34 2.72 -5.93 3.94
CA PRO A 34 1.39 -5.39 3.75
C PRO A 34 0.41 -6.08 4.72
N ALA A 35 -0.45 -5.29 5.36
CA ALA A 35 -1.47 -5.78 6.28
C ALA A 35 -2.85 -5.38 5.79
N PHE A 36 -3.87 -6.18 6.11
CA PHE A 36 -5.22 -5.99 5.62
C PHE A 36 -6.29 -6.36 6.64
N VAL A 37 -7.48 -5.80 6.39
CA VAL A 37 -8.73 -6.18 7.03
C VAL A 37 -9.74 -6.36 5.90
N ASP A 38 -10.14 -7.61 5.67
CA ASP A 38 -11.15 -7.98 4.68
C ASP A 38 -12.52 -8.03 5.37
N TYR A 39 -13.40 -7.11 5.01
CA TYR A 39 -14.73 -7.00 5.58
C TYR A 39 -15.71 -8.06 5.03
N THR A 40 -15.51 -8.50 3.79
CA THR A 40 -16.32 -9.51 3.13
C THR A 40 -16.07 -10.88 3.76
N ALA A 41 -14.80 -11.25 3.96
CA ALA A 41 -14.42 -12.49 4.64
C ALA A 41 -14.46 -12.39 6.19
N ARG A 42 -14.55 -11.17 6.74
CA ARG A 42 -14.39 -10.87 8.19
C ARG A 42 -13.07 -11.41 8.76
N THR A 43 -12.01 -11.31 7.97
CA THR A 43 -10.66 -11.74 8.37
C THR A 43 -9.71 -10.56 8.35
N CYS A 44 -8.63 -10.67 9.11
CA CYS A 44 -7.52 -9.73 9.05
C CYS A 44 -6.21 -10.51 9.06
N GLY A 45 -5.17 -9.90 8.52
CA GLY A 45 -3.88 -10.57 8.39
C GLY A 45 -2.79 -9.67 7.86
N ALA A 46 -1.64 -10.30 7.65
CA ALA A 46 -0.47 -9.71 7.03
C ALA A 46 0.05 -10.67 5.97
N GLY A 47 0.56 -10.11 4.87
CA GLY A 47 1.17 -10.85 3.79
C GLY A 47 2.62 -11.21 4.04
N ASP A 48 3.27 -11.71 2.99
CA ASP A 48 4.70 -11.94 3.00
C ASP A 48 5.49 -10.62 2.92
N PRO A 49 6.71 -10.58 3.48
CA PRO A 49 7.56 -9.41 3.39
C PRO A 49 7.95 -9.10 1.94
N ILE A 50 7.71 -7.86 1.51
CA ILE A 50 8.10 -7.33 0.21
C ILE A 50 9.41 -6.55 0.36
N VAL A 51 10.46 -7.02 -0.30
CA VAL A 51 11.71 -6.27 -0.44
C VAL A 51 11.56 -5.30 -1.60
N LEU A 52 11.76 -4.01 -1.32
CA LEU A 52 11.68 -2.95 -2.31
C LEU A 52 12.95 -2.93 -3.17
N SER A 53 12.75 -2.89 -4.48
CA SER A 53 13.80 -2.78 -5.49
C SER A 53 14.21 -1.34 -5.76
N GLY A 54 13.32 -0.38 -5.47
CA GLY A 54 13.49 1.02 -5.84
C GLY A 54 12.80 1.38 -7.15
N ASP A 55 12.44 0.41 -7.98
CA ASP A 55 11.50 0.61 -9.09
C ASP A 55 10.08 0.69 -8.52
N ILE A 56 9.58 1.93 -8.44
CA ILE A 56 8.27 2.22 -7.87
C ILE A 56 7.16 1.43 -8.56
N SER A 57 7.18 1.35 -9.90
CA SER A 57 6.11 0.68 -10.64
C SER A 57 6.10 -0.82 -10.33
N ALA A 58 7.27 -1.45 -10.44
CA ALA A 58 7.41 -2.89 -10.20
C ALA A 58 7.11 -3.28 -8.76
N ASP A 59 7.49 -2.45 -7.79
CA ASP A 59 7.19 -2.69 -6.38
C ASP A 59 5.70 -2.45 -6.07
N MET A 60 5.08 -1.43 -6.66
CA MET A 60 3.65 -1.16 -6.51
C MET A 60 2.78 -2.24 -7.15
N ASP A 61 3.23 -2.89 -8.22
CA ASP A 61 2.56 -4.06 -8.78
C ASP A 61 2.51 -5.24 -7.81
N LYS A 62 3.54 -5.43 -6.97
CA LYS A 62 3.51 -6.45 -5.90
C LYS A 62 2.43 -6.13 -4.86
N PHE A 63 2.30 -4.86 -4.47
CA PHE A 63 1.24 -4.44 -3.55
C PHE A 63 -0.15 -4.60 -4.16
N ARG A 64 -0.33 -4.28 -5.45
CA ARG A 64 -1.60 -4.49 -6.18
C ARG A 64 -1.98 -5.97 -6.21
N ALA A 65 -1.01 -6.84 -6.52
CA ALA A 65 -1.23 -8.27 -6.52
C ALA A 65 -1.63 -8.78 -5.12
N PHE A 66 -1.02 -8.25 -4.05
CA PHE A 66 -1.36 -8.62 -2.68
C PHE A 66 -2.78 -8.20 -2.29
N TYR A 67 -3.18 -6.95 -2.58
CA TYR A 67 -4.51 -6.44 -2.21
C TYR A 67 -5.63 -6.89 -3.17
N GLN A 68 -5.32 -7.67 -4.20
CA GLN A 68 -6.32 -8.17 -5.13
C GLN A 68 -7.35 -9.05 -4.42
N GLY A 69 -8.64 -8.69 -4.52
CA GLY A 69 -9.74 -9.44 -3.94
C GLY A 69 -9.96 -9.18 -2.44
N ILE A 70 -9.17 -8.31 -1.82
CA ILE A 70 -9.42 -7.81 -0.47
C ILE A 70 -10.32 -6.58 -0.57
N GLU A 71 -11.40 -6.57 0.20
CA GLU A 71 -12.38 -5.49 0.18
C GLU A 71 -12.55 -4.83 1.56
N GLY A 72 -12.42 -3.50 1.59
CA GLY A 72 -12.64 -2.69 2.78
C GLY A 72 -14.12 -2.55 3.12
N LYS A 73 -14.41 -2.00 4.31
CA LYS A 73 -15.79 -1.72 4.75
C LYS A 73 -16.51 -0.72 3.84
N TYR A 74 -15.75 0.24 3.29
CA TYR A 74 -16.24 1.32 2.44
C TYR A 74 -15.45 1.31 1.12
N PRO A 75 -15.84 0.47 0.15
CA PRO A 75 -15.09 0.31 -1.11
C PRO A 75 -15.00 1.61 -1.92
N ASP A 76 -16.03 2.47 -1.83
CA ASP A 76 -16.06 3.77 -2.51
C ASP A 76 -15.06 4.79 -1.93
N ASP A 77 -14.60 4.57 -0.70
CA ASP A 77 -13.60 5.41 -0.03
C ASP A 77 -12.18 4.84 -0.13
N ASP A 78 -12.01 3.63 -0.70
CA ASP A 78 -10.71 3.00 -0.87
C ASP A 78 -9.93 3.63 -2.03
N GLY A 79 -8.88 4.37 -1.67
CA GLY A 79 -7.97 4.96 -2.64
C GLY A 79 -7.17 3.89 -3.39
N PRO A 80 -6.85 4.12 -4.68
CA PRO A 80 -6.14 3.14 -5.49
C PRO A 80 -4.75 2.85 -4.93
N VAL A 81 -4.29 1.59 -5.07
CA VAL A 81 -2.93 1.14 -4.74
C VAL A 81 -1.94 1.75 -5.74
N LEU A 82 -1.61 3.02 -5.52
CA LEU A 82 -0.88 3.86 -6.46
C LEU A 82 -0.14 4.95 -5.69
N LEU A 83 1.14 5.16 -5.98
CA LEU A 83 1.87 6.32 -5.45
C LEU A 83 1.68 7.54 -6.35
N ARG A 84 1.85 8.74 -5.78
CA ARG A 84 1.76 9.99 -6.54
C ARG A 84 2.75 10.02 -7.71
N GLU A 85 3.94 9.48 -7.49
CA GLU A 85 5.01 9.40 -8.48
C GLU A 85 4.57 8.63 -9.74
N GLU A 86 3.66 7.66 -9.63
CA GLU A 86 3.09 6.93 -10.78
C GLU A 86 1.99 7.72 -11.51
N LEU A 87 1.33 8.68 -10.85
CA LEU A 87 0.38 9.60 -11.51
C LEU A 87 1.13 10.64 -12.34
N ASP A 88 2.17 11.23 -11.76
CA ASP A 88 2.96 12.28 -12.40
C ASP A 88 3.72 11.74 -13.64
N ALA A 89 4.10 10.45 -13.65
CA ALA A 89 4.76 9.80 -14.79
C ALA A 89 3.83 9.47 -15.98
N ARG A 90 2.50 9.61 -15.81
CA ARG A 90 1.49 9.29 -16.84
C ARG A 90 0.90 10.53 -17.53
N THR A 91 1.34 11.73 -17.16
CA THR A 91 0.94 13.01 -17.75
C THR A 91 2.01 13.52 -18.69
#